data_AF-A0AAV5HBF9-F1
#
_entry.id   AF-A0AAV5HBF9-F1
#
_cell.length_a   1.000
_cell.length_b   1.000
_cell.length_c   1.000
_cell.angle_alpha   90.00
_cell.angle_beta   90.00
_cell.angle_gamma   90.00
#
_symmetry.space_group_name_H-M   'P 1'
#
loop_
_entity.id
_entity.type
_entity.pdbx_description
1 polymer ?
#
loop_
_entity_poly.entity_id
_entity_poly.type
_entity_poly.pdbx_seq_one_letter_code
_entity_poly.pdbx_strand_id
1 'polypeptide(L)'
;MKNIKYYVSEWALRRQAELIDLPEDFPIHPDYVRQLPKEQITAALRIIHKMLFDVFQDIAEHPECFSMPLVEIRTDNLTKYGFPPPKAQSSKRAAYMFLDALINVLISGTIRNNELEVVPEKLLAANKNDHLSEYKAYAPKSYTIKNVDKLYSQFDRYGLYLEGLKNYRPVPCGESIHLSFPDNPDVLTVLKWMADKAHEHNRRQEFMVCNYRLLQDDRNTFHYTAADYLADKMHTQQEKECVYRFDSAMQEKGLLSEIDNRGEMPGEDNYAVFYYFREKDKGNRSKAGYKLSSQRTKLQLGLRIKCIQNCAGYIENSPDEIKSIFIPGDTGCDNRAQCTRGQAYILDGREYWHCACSGGLFTMRPEIRYLSDYINLVEIGK
;
A
#
# COMPACT_ATOMS: atom_id res chain seq x y z
N MET A 1 13.27 -31.76 4.42
CA MET A 1 11.87 -31.39 4.13
C MET A 1 11.87 -30.38 2.99
N LYS A 2 11.03 -30.54 1.96
CA LYS A 2 10.84 -29.48 0.95
C LYS A 2 10.32 -28.24 1.68
N ASN A 3 10.98 -27.10 1.51
CA ASN A 3 10.50 -25.83 2.06
C ASN A 3 9.28 -25.40 1.24
N ILE A 4 8.08 -25.85 1.65
CA ILE A 4 6.82 -25.52 0.97
C ILE A 4 6.52 -24.06 1.26
N LYS A 5 6.46 -23.24 0.22
CA LYS A 5 6.10 -21.82 0.33
C LYS A 5 4.61 -21.62 0.04
N TYR A 6 3.93 -20.86 0.89
CA TYR A 6 2.53 -20.47 0.69
C TYR A 6 2.42 -19.07 0.12
N TYR A 7 1.37 -18.81 -0.67
CA TYR A 7 1.10 -17.46 -1.20
C TYR A 7 0.93 -16.43 -0.07
N VAL A 8 0.33 -16.83 1.06
CA VAL A 8 0.16 -15.92 2.21
C VAL A 8 1.50 -15.54 2.84
N SER A 9 2.50 -16.42 2.79
CA SER A 9 3.83 -16.11 3.30
C SER A 9 4.54 -15.04 2.47
N GLU A 10 4.50 -15.16 1.14
CA GLU A 10 5.04 -14.11 0.24
C GLU A 10 4.25 -12.80 0.37
N TRP A 11 2.95 -12.88 0.64
CA TRP A 11 2.13 -11.69 0.90
C TRP A 11 2.49 -11.01 2.22
N ALA A 12 2.70 -11.77 3.29
CA ALA A 12 3.09 -11.25 4.58
C ALA A 12 4.46 -10.55 4.53
N LEU A 13 5.45 -11.15 3.87
CA LEU A 13 6.75 -10.49 3.63
C LEU A 13 6.62 -9.18 2.82
N ARG A 14 5.69 -9.13 1.88
CA ARG A 14 5.39 -7.88 1.16
C ARG A 14 4.77 -6.83 2.07
N ARG A 15 3.80 -7.20 2.91
CA ARG A 15 3.17 -6.24 3.85
C ARG A 15 4.13 -5.76 4.92
N GLN A 16 5.03 -6.64 5.35
CA GLN A 16 6.16 -6.27 6.19
C GLN A 16 7.04 -5.22 5.51
N ALA A 17 7.40 -5.44 4.23
CA ALA A 17 8.18 -4.48 3.47
C ALA A 17 7.42 -3.17 3.24
N GLU A 18 6.08 -3.16 3.20
CA GLU A 18 5.27 -1.95 3.02
C GLU A 18 5.15 -1.08 4.29
N LEU A 19 5.64 -1.55 5.45
CA LEU A 19 5.69 -0.75 6.66
C LEU A 19 6.55 0.50 6.43
N ILE A 20 6.09 1.63 6.94
CA ILE A 20 6.76 2.91 6.73
C ILE A 20 7.97 3.01 7.64
N ASP A 21 9.14 3.29 7.06
CA ASP A 21 10.33 3.63 7.81
C ASP A 21 10.07 4.89 8.64
N LEU A 22 10.02 4.74 9.96
CA LEU A 22 9.86 5.84 10.88
C LEU A 22 11.11 6.74 10.83
N PRO A 23 11.00 8.02 10.44
CA PRO A 23 12.14 8.93 10.47
C PRO A 23 12.58 9.19 11.91
N GLU A 24 13.84 9.64 12.08
CA GLU A 24 14.37 9.97 13.41
C GLU A 24 13.52 11.01 14.13
N ASP A 25 13.03 12.00 13.38
CA ASP A 25 12.09 13.00 13.81
C ASP A 25 10.94 13.16 12.80
N PHE A 26 9.74 13.40 13.32
CA PHE A 26 8.55 13.71 12.53
C PHE A 26 7.61 14.65 13.30
N PRO A 27 6.80 15.45 12.58
CA PRO A 27 5.82 16.32 13.20
C PRO A 27 4.73 15.51 13.91
N ILE A 28 4.39 15.93 15.13
CA ILE A 28 3.26 15.42 15.92
C ILE A 28 2.42 16.62 16.33
N HIS A 29 1.12 16.57 16.05
CA HIS A 29 0.23 17.67 16.33
C HIS A 29 0.15 17.98 17.83
N PRO A 30 0.08 19.27 18.24
CA PRO A 30 -0.02 19.65 19.65
C PRO A 30 -1.16 18.99 20.43
N ASP A 31 -2.26 18.60 19.79
CA ASP A 31 -3.38 17.92 20.46
C ASP A 31 -3.02 16.54 21.02
N TYR A 32 -2.02 15.87 20.45
CA TYR A 32 -1.45 14.64 21.01
C TYR A 32 -0.42 14.96 22.09
N VAL A 33 0.46 15.94 21.81
CA VAL A 33 1.56 16.34 22.71
C VAL A 33 1.05 16.88 24.06
N ARG A 34 -0.14 17.50 24.07
CA ARG A 34 -0.81 17.94 25.31
C ARG A 34 -1.21 16.78 26.23
N GLN A 35 -1.39 15.57 25.71
CA GLN A 35 -1.79 14.39 26.46
C GLN A 35 -0.59 13.50 26.78
N LEU A 36 0.34 13.38 25.84
CA LEU A 36 1.52 12.55 25.97
C LEU A 36 2.74 13.28 25.37
N PRO A 37 3.88 13.42 26.08
CA PRO A 37 5.10 14.01 25.54
C PRO A 37 5.51 13.38 24.19
N LYS A 38 6.08 14.20 23.30
CA LYS A 38 6.50 13.77 21.95
C LYS A 38 7.41 12.54 22.01
N GLU A 39 8.35 12.51 22.95
CA GLU A 39 9.31 11.43 23.15
C GLU A 39 8.61 10.11 23.49
N GLN A 40 7.57 10.16 24.32
CA GLN A 40 6.77 9.00 24.70
C GLN A 40 5.92 8.51 23.51
N ILE A 41 5.33 9.43 22.74
CA ILE A 41 4.61 9.08 21.50
C ILE A 41 5.55 8.40 20.50
N THR A 42 6.73 8.96 20.27
CA THR A 42 7.73 8.38 19.35
C THR A 42 8.22 7.01 19.82
N ALA A 43 8.47 6.85 21.13
CA ALA A 43 8.86 5.56 21.71
C ALA A 43 7.75 4.51 21.54
N ALA A 44 6.50 4.86 21.84
CA ALA A 44 5.34 4.01 21.63
C ALA A 44 5.18 3.62 20.15
N LEU A 45 5.33 4.57 19.22
CA LEU A 45 5.23 4.30 17.78
C LEU A 45 6.30 3.33 17.29
N ARG A 46 7.53 3.39 17.83
CA ARG A 46 8.59 2.42 17.52
C ARG A 46 8.25 1.01 18.01
N ILE A 47 7.65 0.90 19.19
CA ILE A 47 7.16 -0.39 19.72
C ILE A 47 6.05 -0.93 18.81
N ILE A 48 5.08 -0.08 18.43
CA ILE A 48 4.00 -0.45 17.50
C ILE A 48 4.58 -0.93 16.17
N HIS A 49 5.50 -0.17 15.57
CA HIS A 49 6.11 -0.54 14.30
C HIS A 49 6.79 -1.91 14.39
N LYS A 50 7.59 -2.15 15.44
CA LYS A 50 8.23 -3.45 15.68
C LYS A 50 7.19 -4.56 15.84
N MET A 51 6.13 -4.33 16.61
CA MET A 51 5.04 -5.27 16.79
C MET A 51 4.41 -5.68 15.45
N LEU A 52 4.09 -4.72 14.59
CA LEU A 52 3.52 -5.02 13.27
C LEU A 52 4.51 -5.76 12.36
N PHE A 53 5.80 -5.40 12.41
CA PHE A 53 6.86 -6.09 11.68
C PHE A 53 6.95 -7.57 12.09
N ASP A 54 6.97 -7.83 13.40
CA ASP A 54 7.06 -9.18 13.97
C ASP A 54 5.80 -10.00 13.63
N VAL A 55 4.60 -9.39 13.65
CA VAL A 55 3.34 -10.04 13.20
C VAL A 55 3.46 -10.54 11.76
N PHE A 56 3.92 -9.70 10.84
CA PHE A 56 4.05 -10.13 9.44
C PHE A 56 5.15 -11.18 9.26
N GLN A 57 6.25 -11.11 10.03
CA GLN A 57 7.28 -12.14 10.02
C GLN A 57 6.70 -13.50 10.44
N ASP A 58 5.99 -13.53 11.56
CA ASP A 58 5.39 -14.75 12.10
C ASP A 58 4.30 -15.32 11.18
N ILE A 59 3.52 -14.48 10.50
CA ILE A 59 2.57 -14.95 9.47
C ILE A 59 3.34 -15.53 8.27
N ALA A 60 4.50 -14.98 7.91
CA ALA A 60 5.30 -15.50 6.82
C ALA A 60 5.90 -16.87 7.14
N GLU A 61 6.44 -17.04 8.35
CA GLU A 61 7.11 -18.25 8.81
C GLU A 61 6.14 -19.34 9.29
N HIS A 62 5.07 -18.93 9.97
CA HIS A 62 4.11 -19.80 10.66
C HIS A 62 2.65 -19.40 10.38
N PRO A 63 2.20 -19.36 9.11
CA PRO A 63 0.85 -18.93 8.74
C PRO A 63 -0.27 -19.75 9.40
N GLU A 64 -0.01 -21.02 9.75
CA GLU A 64 -0.93 -21.89 10.48
C GLU A 64 -1.24 -21.40 11.90
N CYS A 65 -0.31 -20.70 12.56
CA CYS A 65 -0.54 -20.11 13.89
C CYS A 65 -1.65 -19.05 13.86
N PHE A 66 -1.95 -18.49 12.70
CA PHE A 66 -2.98 -17.47 12.51
C PHE A 66 -4.20 -17.99 11.73
N SER A 67 -4.26 -19.30 11.46
CA SER A 67 -5.30 -19.92 10.61
C SER A 67 -5.42 -19.28 9.23
N MET A 68 -4.28 -18.97 8.61
CA MET A 68 -4.20 -18.38 7.27
C MET A 68 -4.44 -19.40 6.16
N PRO A 69 -4.85 -18.97 4.94
CA PRO A 69 -5.03 -19.87 3.81
C PRO A 69 -3.68 -20.42 3.30
N LEU A 70 -3.45 -21.72 3.53
CA LEU A 70 -2.24 -22.46 3.15
C LEU A 70 -2.26 -22.89 1.66
N VAL A 71 -2.40 -21.93 0.75
CA VAL A 71 -2.33 -22.19 -0.70
C VAL A 71 -0.87 -22.24 -1.13
N GLU A 72 -0.40 -23.43 -1.51
CA GLU A 72 0.98 -23.65 -1.97
C GLU A 72 1.30 -22.89 -3.25
N ILE A 73 2.51 -22.34 -3.33
CA ILE A 73 3.06 -21.76 -4.55
C ILE A 73 3.59 -22.88 -5.43
N ARG A 74 3.00 -23.03 -6.61
CA ARG A 74 3.47 -23.99 -7.61
C ARG A 74 3.61 -23.32 -8.97
N THR A 75 4.76 -23.50 -9.61
CA THR A 75 5.09 -22.90 -10.92
C THR A 75 4.26 -23.48 -12.07
N ASP A 76 3.71 -24.68 -11.90
CA ASP A 76 2.85 -25.37 -12.86
C ASP A 76 1.36 -24.94 -12.78
N ASN A 77 1.02 -24.05 -11.84
CA ASN A 77 -0.37 -23.68 -11.53
C ASN A 77 -0.63 -22.17 -11.64
N LEU A 78 0.15 -21.48 -12.46
CA LEU A 78 -0.14 -20.09 -12.84
C LEU A 78 -1.26 -20.05 -13.87
N THR A 79 -2.03 -18.97 -13.87
CA THR A 79 -2.97 -18.69 -14.97
C THR A 79 -2.21 -18.57 -16.29
N LYS A 80 -2.91 -18.64 -17.42
CA LYS A 80 -2.31 -18.42 -18.76
C LYS A 80 -1.58 -17.08 -18.93
N TYR A 81 -1.77 -16.15 -18.01
CA TYR A 81 -1.13 -14.83 -17.98
C TYR A 81 -0.02 -14.74 -16.90
N GLY A 82 0.41 -15.86 -16.33
CA GLY A 82 1.46 -15.88 -15.29
C GLY A 82 1.01 -15.45 -13.90
N PHE A 83 -0.28 -15.11 -13.69
CA PHE A 83 -0.81 -14.72 -12.38
C PHE A 83 -1.08 -15.92 -11.46
N PRO A 84 -1.05 -15.72 -10.12
CA PRO A 84 -1.50 -16.72 -9.15
C PRO A 84 -2.91 -17.24 -9.44
N PRO A 85 -3.22 -18.50 -9.09
CA PRO A 85 -4.56 -19.07 -9.30
C PRO A 85 -5.61 -18.32 -8.48
N PRO A 86 -6.89 -18.29 -8.89
CA PRO A 86 -7.94 -17.55 -8.18
C PRO A 86 -8.04 -17.88 -6.67
N LYS A 87 -7.78 -19.13 -6.29
CA LYS A 87 -7.77 -19.57 -4.88
C LYS A 87 -6.73 -18.84 -4.02
N ALA A 88 -5.61 -18.43 -4.64
CA ALA A 88 -4.52 -17.70 -3.98
C ALA A 88 -4.81 -16.20 -3.77
N GLN A 89 -5.86 -15.65 -4.40
CA GLN A 89 -6.23 -14.24 -4.21
C GLN A 89 -6.66 -13.94 -2.77
N SER A 90 -7.23 -14.94 -2.07
CA SER A 90 -7.59 -14.81 -0.65
C SER A 90 -6.38 -14.57 0.25
N SER A 91 -5.21 -15.10 -0.10
CA SER A 91 -3.96 -14.92 0.64
C SER A 91 -3.46 -13.48 0.66
N LYS A 92 -3.77 -12.69 -0.37
CA LYS A 92 -3.37 -11.27 -0.46
C LYS A 92 -3.89 -10.47 0.72
N ARG A 93 -5.16 -10.66 1.03
CA ARG A 93 -5.84 -9.99 2.14
C ARG A 93 -5.55 -10.66 3.49
N ALA A 94 -5.38 -11.99 3.49
CA ALA A 94 -5.22 -12.74 4.72
C ALA A 94 -4.04 -12.22 5.56
N ALA A 95 -2.96 -11.76 4.93
CA ALA A 95 -1.82 -11.15 5.60
C ALA A 95 -2.20 -9.97 6.53
N TYR A 96 -3.24 -9.19 6.22
CA TYR A 96 -3.70 -8.09 7.06
C TYR A 96 -4.71 -8.49 8.15
N MET A 97 -5.19 -9.73 8.19
CA MET A 97 -6.32 -10.10 9.05
C MET A 97 -6.05 -9.88 10.55
N PHE A 98 -4.82 -10.07 11.03
CA PHE A 98 -4.46 -9.77 12.41
C PHE A 98 -4.66 -8.28 12.73
N LEU A 99 -4.13 -7.40 11.87
CA LEU A 99 -4.26 -5.95 12.04
C LEU A 99 -5.72 -5.51 11.85
N ASP A 100 -6.46 -6.15 10.96
CA ASP A 100 -7.90 -5.93 10.80
C ASP A 100 -8.66 -6.23 12.10
N ALA A 101 -8.30 -7.31 12.80
CA ALA A 101 -8.89 -7.65 14.09
C ALA A 101 -8.46 -6.63 15.17
N LEU A 102 -7.19 -6.22 15.20
CA LEU A 102 -6.67 -5.24 16.16
C LEU A 102 -7.37 -3.89 16.05
N ILE A 103 -7.43 -3.31 14.86
CA ILE A 103 -8.10 -2.01 14.68
C ILE A 103 -9.58 -2.09 15.02
N ASN A 104 -10.25 -3.22 14.75
CA ASN A 104 -11.65 -3.42 15.11
C ASN A 104 -11.87 -3.43 16.63
N VAL A 105 -10.94 -4.01 17.40
CA VAL A 105 -10.93 -3.92 18.87
C VAL A 105 -10.75 -2.47 19.30
N LEU A 106 -9.75 -1.78 18.77
CA LEU A 106 -9.42 -0.39 19.13
C LEU A 106 -10.59 0.57 18.91
N ILE A 107 -11.23 0.57 17.74
CA ILE A 107 -12.34 1.48 17.42
C ILE A 107 -13.64 1.15 18.17
N SER A 108 -13.71 -0.04 18.77
CA SER A 108 -14.89 -0.50 19.52
C SER A 108 -14.86 -0.14 21.01
N GLY A 109 -13.78 0.51 21.47
CA GLY A 109 -13.59 0.82 22.89
C GLY A 109 -13.22 2.26 23.20
N THR A 110 -12.98 2.53 24.49
CA THR A 110 -12.48 3.80 25.01
C THR A 110 -11.43 3.54 26.08
N ILE A 111 -10.38 4.35 26.11
CA ILE A 111 -9.33 4.18 27.11
C ILE A 111 -9.79 4.75 28.45
N ARG A 112 -9.69 3.94 29.50
CA ARG A 112 -9.88 4.32 30.91
C ARG A 112 -8.86 3.58 31.77
N ASN A 113 -8.25 4.29 32.71
CA ASN A 113 -7.26 3.71 33.63
C ASN A 113 -6.18 2.88 32.92
N ASN A 114 -5.64 3.38 31.81
CA ASN A 114 -4.60 2.72 31.00
C ASN A 114 -5.02 1.42 30.28
N GLU A 115 -6.31 1.09 30.29
CA GLU A 115 -6.88 -0.03 29.54
C GLU A 115 -7.93 0.46 28.56
N LEU A 116 -8.14 -0.31 27.49
CA LEU A 116 -9.23 -0.08 26.56
C LEU A 116 -10.43 -0.90 27.00
N GLU A 117 -11.47 -0.23 27.50
CA GLU A 117 -12.79 -0.84 27.72
C GLU A 117 -13.51 -0.97 26.37
N VAL A 118 -13.74 -2.20 25.92
CA VAL A 118 -14.32 -2.52 24.62
C VAL A 118 -15.80 -2.86 24.77
N VAL A 119 -16.64 -2.27 23.92
CA VAL A 119 -18.08 -2.58 23.88
C VAL A 119 -18.31 -3.83 23.02
N PRO A 120 -18.78 -4.97 23.57
CA PRO A 120 -18.89 -6.23 22.85
C PRO A 120 -19.73 -6.15 21.57
N GLU A 121 -20.83 -5.40 21.60
CA GLU A 121 -21.74 -5.23 20.47
C GLU A 121 -21.09 -4.44 19.33
N LYS A 122 -20.30 -3.40 19.66
CA LYS A 122 -19.53 -2.64 18.66
C LYS A 122 -18.45 -3.51 18.02
N LEU A 123 -17.77 -4.33 18.82
CA LEU A 123 -16.75 -5.25 18.31
C LEU A 123 -17.35 -6.31 17.38
N LEU A 124 -18.49 -6.88 17.75
CA LEU A 124 -19.23 -7.82 16.91
C LEU A 124 -19.67 -7.20 15.59
N ALA A 125 -20.12 -5.95 15.61
CA ALA A 125 -20.48 -5.21 14.40
C ALA A 125 -19.25 -4.91 13.52
N ALA A 126 -18.15 -4.44 14.12
CA ALA A 126 -16.90 -4.15 13.43
C ALA A 126 -16.33 -5.39 12.71
N ASN A 127 -16.44 -6.57 13.33
CA ASN A 127 -15.97 -7.83 12.75
C ASN A 127 -16.81 -8.36 11.57
N LYS A 128 -18.04 -7.86 11.40
CA LYS A 128 -18.98 -8.26 10.35
C LYS A 128 -19.05 -7.27 9.18
N ASN A 129 -18.36 -6.14 9.26
CA ASN A 129 -18.77 -4.92 8.59
C ASN A 129 -18.69 -4.96 7.04
N ASP A 130 -19.75 -4.47 6.40
CA ASP A 130 -19.99 -4.43 4.93
C ASP A 130 -19.23 -3.30 4.20
N HIS A 131 -18.50 -2.46 4.94
CA HIS A 131 -18.01 -1.17 4.46
C HIS A 131 -16.49 -1.02 4.52
N LEU A 132 -15.74 -2.03 4.09
CA LEU A 132 -14.36 -1.80 3.65
C LEU A 132 -14.38 -1.17 2.24
N SER A 133 -14.93 0.05 2.20
CA SER A 133 -15.22 0.84 1.00
C SER A 133 -13.95 1.23 0.23
N GLU A 134 -12.81 1.31 0.92
CA GLU A 134 -11.46 1.48 0.38
C GLU A 134 -11.05 0.33 -0.55
N TYR A 135 -11.72 -0.83 -0.45
CA TYR A 135 -11.40 -2.04 -1.20
C TYR A 135 -12.52 -2.48 -2.17
N LYS A 136 -13.45 -1.58 -2.54
CA LYS A 136 -14.59 -1.87 -3.43
C LYS A 136 -14.24 -2.60 -4.73
N ALA A 137 -13.00 -2.51 -5.21
CA ALA A 137 -12.55 -3.23 -6.39
C ALA A 137 -12.32 -4.74 -6.18
N TYR A 138 -12.16 -5.21 -4.93
CA TYR A 138 -11.72 -6.58 -4.62
C TYR A 138 -12.47 -7.27 -3.46
N ALA A 139 -13.18 -6.52 -2.62
CA ALA A 139 -14.00 -7.09 -1.56
C ALA A 139 -15.45 -7.34 -2.06
N PRO A 140 -16.07 -8.49 -1.76
CA PRO A 140 -17.52 -8.62 -1.89
C PRO A 140 -18.22 -7.53 -1.08
N LYS A 141 -19.49 -7.21 -1.42
CA LYS A 141 -20.30 -6.18 -0.76
C LYS A 141 -20.39 -6.34 0.77
N SER A 142 -20.01 -7.50 1.30
CA SER A 142 -19.85 -7.81 2.71
C SER A 142 -18.49 -8.47 2.97
N TYR A 143 -17.77 -8.04 4.01
CA TYR A 143 -16.56 -8.72 4.48
C TYR A 143 -16.66 -9.06 5.95
N THR A 144 -16.41 -10.32 6.28
CA THR A 144 -16.29 -10.79 7.65
C THR A 144 -14.89 -11.34 7.86
N ILE A 145 -14.22 -10.90 8.94
CA ILE A 145 -12.94 -11.47 9.36
C ILE A 145 -13.18 -12.92 9.75
N LYS A 146 -12.54 -13.86 9.04
CA LYS A 146 -12.62 -15.28 9.36
C LYS A 146 -11.68 -15.62 10.52
N ASN A 147 -12.01 -16.64 11.31
CA ASN A 147 -11.14 -17.17 12.37
C ASN A 147 -10.69 -16.11 13.40
N VAL A 148 -11.57 -15.14 13.72
CA VAL A 148 -11.23 -14.03 14.62
C VAL A 148 -10.79 -14.50 16.02
N ASP A 149 -11.33 -15.62 16.47
CA ASP A 149 -10.92 -16.31 17.69
C ASP A 149 -9.46 -16.74 17.67
N LYS A 150 -8.99 -17.26 16.53
CA LYS A 150 -7.58 -17.59 16.39
C LYS A 150 -6.71 -16.34 16.38
N LEU A 151 -7.14 -15.27 15.70
CA LEU A 151 -6.39 -14.01 15.65
C LEU A 151 -6.24 -13.40 17.04
N TYR A 152 -7.34 -13.31 17.80
CA TYR A 152 -7.31 -12.82 19.19
C TYR A 152 -6.43 -13.70 20.09
N SER A 153 -6.43 -15.02 19.91
CA SER A 153 -5.53 -15.91 20.66
C SER A 153 -4.04 -15.67 20.42
N GLN A 154 -3.66 -14.86 19.42
CA GLN A 154 -2.27 -14.50 19.16
C GLN A 154 -1.87 -13.14 19.75
N PHE A 155 -2.81 -12.34 20.27
CA PHE A 155 -2.53 -10.97 20.73
C PHE A 155 -1.48 -10.94 21.85
N ASP A 156 -1.56 -11.85 22.82
CA ASP A 156 -0.64 -11.91 23.97
C ASP A 156 0.83 -12.08 23.55
N ARG A 157 1.10 -12.74 22.41
CA ARG A 157 2.47 -12.91 21.85
C ARG A 157 3.13 -11.57 21.50
N TYR A 158 2.32 -10.53 21.33
CA TYR A 158 2.70 -9.20 20.90
C TYR A 158 2.50 -8.14 22.00
N GLY A 159 2.29 -8.57 23.25
CA GLY A 159 2.08 -7.67 24.39
C GLY A 159 0.67 -7.08 24.52
N LEU A 160 -0.26 -7.53 23.68
CA LEU A 160 -1.68 -7.13 23.69
C LEU A 160 -2.48 -8.15 24.49
N TYR A 161 -2.95 -7.81 25.69
CA TYR A 161 -3.71 -8.75 26.53
C TYR A 161 -5.20 -8.46 26.43
N LEU A 162 -5.95 -9.37 25.80
CA LEU A 162 -7.37 -9.19 25.50
C LEU A 162 -8.24 -10.13 26.37
N GLU A 163 -8.85 -9.57 27.41
CA GLU A 163 -9.62 -10.28 28.43
C GLU A 163 -11.15 -10.10 28.26
N GLY A 164 -11.94 -10.90 28.99
CA GLY A 164 -13.41 -10.87 28.93
C GLY A 164 -14.03 -11.61 27.73
N LEU A 165 -13.21 -12.35 26.97
CA LEU A 165 -13.67 -13.17 25.84
C LEU A 165 -13.98 -14.61 26.26
N LYS A 166 -15.04 -15.20 25.69
CA LYS A 166 -15.36 -16.63 25.86
C LYS A 166 -14.83 -17.42 24.68
N ASN A 167 -13.87 -18.32 24.90
CA ASN A 167 -13.17 -19.05 23.83
C ASN A 167 -12.63 -18.09 22.74
N TYR A 168 -12.02 -16.98 23.18
CA TYR A 168 -11.52 -15.92 22.30
C TYR A 168 -12.59 -15.30 21.39
N ARG A 169 -13.87 -15.32 21.78
CA ARG A 169 -14.95 -14.65 21.05
C ARG A 169 -15.71 -13.67 21.94
N PRO A 170 -16.09 -12.50 21.41
CA PRO A 170 -16.98 -11.59 22.12
C PRO A 170 -18.37 -12.21 22.24
N VAL A 171 -18.97 -12.09 23.42
CA VAL A 171 -20.32 -12.58 23.71
C VAL A 171 -21.23 -11.37 23.91
N PRO A 172 -22.37 -11.25 23.20
CA PRO A 172 -23.34 -10.19 23.46
C PRO A 172 -23.79 -10.21 24.92
N CYS A 173 -23.86 -9.04 25.56
CA CYS A 173 -24.20 -8.93 26.98
C CYS A 173 -23.30 -9.78 27.92
N GLY A 174 -22.07 -10.09 27.51
CA GLY A 174 -21.07 -10.82 28.29
C GLY A 174 -20.35 -9.95 29.33
N GLU A 175 -19.26 -10.47 29.89
CA GLU A 175 -18.34 -9.69 30.73
C GLU A 175 -17.78 -8.49 29.94
N SER A 176 -17.30 -7.48 30.68
CA SER A 176 -16.61 -6.35 30.05
C SER A 176 -15.33 -6.85 29.37
N ILE A 177 -15.10 -6.43 28.12
CA ILE A 177 -13.91 -6.80 27.37
C ILE A 177 -12.87 -5.72 27.59
N HIS A 178 -11.65 -6.12 27.94
CA HIS A 178 -10.54 -5.22 28.25
C HIS A 178 -9.34 -5.57 27.37
N LEU A 179 -8.71 -4.56 26.78
CA LEU A 179 -7.41 -4.70 26.13
C LEU A 179 -6.39 -3.87 26.91
N SER A 180 -5.26 -4.47 27.29
CA SER A 180 -4.16 -3.80 27.97
C SER A 180 -2.82 -4.03 27.27
N PHE A 181 -1.85 -3.13 27.52
CA PHE A 181 -0.45 -3.27 27.12
C PHE A 181 0.44 -2.95 28.34
N PRO A 182 0.60 -3.89 29.29
CA PRO A 182 1.18 -3.64 30.61
C PRO A 182 2.60 -3.08 30.59
N ASP A 183 3.44 -3.53 29.64
CA ASP A 183 4.84 -3.11 29.55
C ASP A 183 4.97 -1.62 29.23
N ASN A 184 4.02 -1.05 28.50
CA ASN A 184 3.95 0.36 28.17
C ASN A 184 2.52 0.79 27.78
N PRO A 185 1.73 1.36 28.72
CA PRO A 185 0.38 1.84 28.45
C PRO A 185 0.26 2.89 27.32
N ASP A 186 1.33 3.62 27.04
CA ASP A 186 1.34 4.64 25.98
C ASP A 186 1.16 4.00 24.60
N VAL A 187 1.62 2.76 24.42
CA VAL A 187 1.43 1.98 23.19
C VAL A 187 -0.05 1.83 22.86
N LEU A 188 -0.86 1.48 23.85
CA LEU A 188 -2.30 1.34 23.67
C LEU A 188 -2.96 2.68 23.35
N THR A 189 -2.51 3.74 24.00
CA THR A 189 -2.97 5.12 23.76
C THR A 189 -2.70 5.57 22.33
N VAL A 190 -1.48 5.40 21.85
CA VAL A 190 -1.09 5.77 20.48
C VAL A 190 -1.78 4.88 19.45
N LEU A 191 -1.90 3.56 19.69
CA LEU A 191 -2.67 2.66 18.83
C LEU A 191 -4.12 3.12 18.68
N LYS A 192 -4.76 3.51 19.78
CA LYS A 192 -6.15 4.00 19.77
C LYS A 192 -6.29 5.28 18.94
N TRP A 193 -5.39 6.24 19.12
CA TRP A 193 -5.41 7.48 18.33
C TRP A 193 -5.24 7.22 16.84
N MET A 194 -4.30 6.36 16.46
CA MET A 194 -4.10 5.97 15.07
C MET A 194 -5.32 5.24 14.50
N ALA A 195 -5.91 4.32 15.26
CA ALA A 195 -7.07 3.53 14.85
C ALA A 195 -8.32 4.39 14.63
N ASP A 196 -8.62 5.28 15.57
CA ASP A 196 -9.77 6.18 15.48
C ASP A 196 -9.63 7.11 14.28
N LYS A 197 -8.47 7.77 14.15
CA LYS A 197 -8.22 8.68 13.04
C LYS A 197 -8.24 7.99 11.69
N ALA A 198 -7.67 6.79 11.60
CA ALA A 198 -7.75 5.95 10.40
C ALA A 198 -9.20 5.58 10.07
N HIS A 199 -10.02 5.27 11.07
CA HIS A 199 -11.42 4.89 10.88
C HIS A 199 -12.29 6.08 10.45
N GLU A 200 -12.20 7.21 11.14
CA GLU A 200 -12.99 8.41 10.89
C GLU A 200 -12.74 9.00 9.49
N HIS A 201 -11.50 8.90 8.99
CA HIS A 201 -11.11 9.46 7.70
C HIS A 201 -11.07 8.45 6.54
N ASN A 202 -11.48 7.19 6.73
CA ASN A 202 -11.33 6.11 5.74
C ASN A 202 -9.87 6.00 5.24
N ARG A 203 -8.95 5.89 6.21
CA ARG A 203 -7.50 5.76 6.06
C ARG A 203 -7.01 4.50 6.77
N ARG A 204 -7.76 3.40 6.64
CA ARG A 204 -7.42 2.14 7.29
C ARG A 204 -6.05 1.65 6.83
N GLN A 205 -5.73 1.83 5.55
CA GLN A 205 -4.43 1.43 5.00
C GLN A 205 -3.25 2.13 5.67
N GLU A 206 -3.39 3.38 6.08
CA GLU A 206 -2.38 4.14 6.80
C GLU A 206 -2.11 3.56 8.21
N PHE A 207 -3.12 2.98 8.87
CA PHE A 207 -2.92 2.20 10.09
C PHE A 207 -2.13 0.91 9.82
N MET A 208 -2.48 0.19 8.75
CA MET A 208 -1.87 -1.11 8.40
C MET A 208 -0.36 -1.04 8.15
N VAL A 209 0.13 0.13 7.76
CA VAL A 209 1.53 0.39 7.41
C VAL A 209 2.25 1.26 8.44
N CYS A 210 1.66 1.44 9.63
CA CYS A 210 2.20 2.25 10.71
C CYS A 210 2.53 3.70 10.28
N ASN A 211 1.64 4.37 9.55
CA ASN A 211 1.91 5.72 9.08
C ASN A 211 1.86 6.75 10.22
N TYR A 212 3.02 7.34 10.56
CA TYR A 212 3.14 8.40 11.55
C TYR A 212 2.33 9.65 11.22
N ARG A 213 1.98 9.88 9.95
CA ARG A 213 1.17 11.04 9.52
C ARG A 213 -0.25 11.03 10.06
N LEU A 214 -0.75 9.90 10.55
CA LEU A 214 -1.98 9.86 11.34
C LEU A 214 -1.90 10.82 12.55
N LEU A 215 -0.70 11.09 13.08
CA LEU A 215 -0.48 11.97 14.23
C LEU A 215 0.01 13.37 13.85
N GLN A 216 0.20 13.66 12.55
CA GLN A 216 0.76 14.93 12.07
C GLN A 216 -0.22 16.11 12.21
N ASP A 217 -1.49 15.86 11.90
CA ASP A 217 -2.58 16.85 11.99
C ASP A 217 -3.43 16.68 13.26
N ASP A 218 -4.34 17.63 13.52
CA ASP A 218 -5.29 17.55 14.65
C ASP A 218 -6.18 16.29 14.61
N ARG A 219 -6.88 15.99 15.70
CA ARG A 219 -7.64 14.73 15.81
C ARG A 219 -8.71 14.52 14.74
N ASN A 220 -9.24 15.59 14.16
CA ASN A 220 -10.39 15.58 13.27
C ASN A 220 -10.03 15.88 11.80
N THR A 221 -8.75 16.09 11.49
CA THR A 221 -8.30 16.39 10.12
C THR A 221 -7.15 15.48 9.70
N PHE A 222 -7.09 15.17 8.41
CA PHE A 222 -6.02 14.37 7.83
C PHE A 222 -5.69 14.88 6.42
N HIS A 223 -4.53 15.50 6.29
CA HIS A 223 -3.95 15.97 5.04
C HIS A 223 -2.82 15.04 4.63
N TYR A 224 -2.91 14.56 3.40
CA TYR A 224 -1.91 13.66 2.84
C TYR A 224 -1.78 13.96 1.36
N THR A 225 -0.67 14.60 0.99
CA THR A 225 -0.44 14.97 -0.41
C THR A 225 -0.17 13.73 -1.26
N ALA A 226 -0.30 13.85 -2.58
CA ALA A 226 0.03 12.74 -3.47
C ALA A 226 1.51 12.36 -3.39
N ALA A 227 2.41 13.35 -3.27
CA ALA A 227 3.83 13.11 -3.08
C ALA A 227 4.10 12.35 -1.77
N ASP A 228 3.52 12.80 -0.65
CA ASP A 228 3.67 12.12 0.64
C ASP A 228 3.16 10.68 0.57
N TYR A 229 1.99 10.47 -0.07
CA TYR A 229 1.38 9.16 -0.26
C TYR A 229 2.32 8.13 -0.86
N LEU A 230 3.14 8.56 -1.82
CA LEU A 230 4.09 7.68 -2.49
C LEU A 230 5.47 7.66 -1.81
N ALA A 231 5.97 8.82 -1.34
CA ALA A 231 7.28 8.93 -0.72
C ALA A 231 7.38 8.08 0.55
N ASP A 232 6.31 8.02 1.34
CA ASP A 232 6.25 7.18 2.54
C ASP A 232 6.38 5.67 2.23
N LYS A 233 6.18 5.25 0.97
CA LYS A 233 6.34 3.85 0.52
C LYS A 233 7.75 3.49 0.08
N MET A 234 8.67 4.44 0.10
CA MET A 234 10.05 4.27 -0.33
C MET A 234 10.97 4.12 0.87
N HIS A 235 12.00 3.27 0.75
CA HIS A 235 12.95 2.98 1.85
C HIS A 235 14.31 3.64 1.67
N THR A 236 14.48 4.44 0.61
CA THR A 236 15.72 5.17 0.37
C THR A 236 15.45 6.66 0.28
N GLN A 237 16.36 7.47 0.83
CA GLN A 237 16.26 8.92 0.75
C GLN A 237 16.28 9.41 -0.71
N GLN A 238 17.04 8.73 -1.58
CA GLN A 238 17.10 9.02 -3.01
C GLN A 238 15.74 8.85 -3.69
N GLU A 239 15.01 7.77 -3.38
CA GLU A 239 13.67 7.55 -3.95
C GLU A 239 12.65 8.56 -3.39
N LYS A 240 12.70 8.85 -2.09
CA LYS A 240 11.86 9.90 -1.48
C LYS A 240 12.08 11.26 -2.14
N GLU A 241 13.34 11.68 -2.31
CA GLU A 241 13.70 12.92 -3.00
C GLU A 241 13.20 12.91 -4.46
N CYS A 242 13.36 11.78 -5.15
CA CYS A 242 12.90 11.64 -6.53
C CYS A 242 11.38 11.85 -6.64
N VAL A 243 10.59 11.29 -5.71
CA VAL A 243 9.13 11.50 -5.67
C VAL A 243 8.80 12.99 -5.49
N TYR A 244 9.37 13.64 -4.48
CA TYR A 244 9.08 15.05 -4.20
C TYR A 244 9.51 15.99 -5.34
N ARG A 245 10.69 15.79 -5.90
CA ARG A 245 11.18 16.64 -6.99
C ARG A 245 10.42 16.43 -8.29
N PHE A 246 10.02 15.19 -8.58
CA PHE A 246 9.14 14.92 -9.72
C PHE A 246 7.78 15.61 -9.53
N ASP A 247 7.18 15.47 -8.34
CA ASP A 247 5.90 16.08 -8.02
C ASP A 247 5.94 17.61 -8.17
N SER A 248 6.97 18.27 -7.60
CA SER A 248 7.19 19.73 -7.75
C SER A 248 7.25 20.14 -9.21
N ALA A 249 8.05 19.44 -10.03
CA ALA A 249 8.20 19.76 -11.44
C ALA A 249 6.91 19.57 -12.24
N MET A 250 6.08 18.60 -11.87
CA MET A 250 4.76 18.41 -12.48
C MET A 250 3.82 19.55 -12.11
N GLN A 251 3.78 19.95 -10.83
CA GLN A 251 2.96 21.05 -10.36
C GLN A 251 3.38 22.39 -10.98
N GLU A 252 4.68 22.67 -11.08
CA GLU A 252 5.23 23.87 -11.74
C GLU A 252 4.81 23.97 -13.22
N LYS A 253 4.65 22.83 -13.89
CA LYS A 253 4.12 22.73 -15.26
C LYS A 253 2.59 22.78 -15.34
N GLY A 254 1.90 22.96 -14.21
CA GLY A 254 0.44 23.02 -14.14
C GLY A 254 -0.25 21.66 -14.28
N LEU A 255 0.47 20.54 -14.07
CA LEU A 255 -0.15 19.22 -14.05
C LEU A 255 -0.83 18.96 -12.70
N LEU A 256 -1.88 18.17 -12.77
CA LEU A 256 -2.73 17.84 -11.63
C LEU A 256 -2.43 16.41 -11.18
N SER A 257 -2.05 16.22 -9.92
CA SER A 257 -1.85 14.91 -9.32
C SER A 257 -3.17 14.29 -8.85
N GLU A 258 -3.28 12.96 -8.93
CA GLU A 258 -4.36 12.18 -8.32
C GLU A 258 -3.82 10.86 -7.78
N ILE A 259 -4.18 10.54 -6.54
CA ILE A 259 -3.86 9.25 -5.92
C ILE A 259 -4.79 8.18 -6.50
N ASP A 260 -4.24 7.03 -6.87
CA ASP A 260 -5.02 5.91 -7.38
C ASP A 260 -5.69 5.11 -6.26
N ASN A 261 -6.82 5.63 -5.77
CA ASN A 261 -7.59 5.02 -4.68
C ASN A 261 -8.42 3.78 -5.09
N ARG A 262 -8.16 3.17 -6.25
CA ARG A 262 -8.90 2.00 -6.74
C ARG A 262 -8.41 0.66 -6.18
N GLY A 263 -7.44 0.71 -5.27
CA GLY A 263 -6.91 -0.48 -4.60
C GLY A 263 -5.95 -1.28 -5.47
N GLU A 264 -5.30 -2.25 -4.83
CA GLU A 264 -4.24 -3.07 -5.42
C GLU A 264 -4.78 -4.09 -6.44
N MET A 265 -4.36 -4.03 -7.71
CA MET A 265 -4.81 -4.96 -8.75
C MET A 265 -4.45 -6.43 -8.46
N PRO A 266 -5.19 -7.44 -9.00
CA PRO A 266 -4.84 -8.85 -8.78
C PRO A 266 -3.43 -9.11 -9.30
N GLY A 267 -2.51 -9.44 -8.39
CA GLY A 267 -1.09 -9.65 -8.73
C GLY A 267 -0.17 -8.43 -8.67
N GLU A 268 -0.69 -7.22 -8.38
CA GLU A 268 0.13 -6.00 -8.25
C GLU A 268 -0.13 -5.29 -6.92
N ASP A 269 0.97 -4.79 -6.34
CA ASP A 269 1.01 -3.91 -5.17
C ASP A 269 1.38 -2.54 -5.71
N ASN A 270 0.37 -1.77 -6.10
CA ASN A 270 0.59 -0.53 -6.83
C ASN A 270 -0.05 0.62 -6.06
N TYR A 271 0.70 1.18 -5.12
CA TYR A 271 0.48 2.55 -4.65
C TYR A 271 0.92 3.47 -5.78
N ALA A 272 0.00 4.27 -6.32
CA ALA A 272 0.30 5.07 -7.52
C ALA A 272 -0.27 6.49 -7.43
N VAL A 273 0.46 7.40 -8.04
CA VAL A 273 0.06 8.78 -8.31
C VAL A 273 0.09 9.00 -9.81
N PHE A 274 -1.00 9.52 -10.34
CA PHE A 274 -1.13 9.86 -11.76
C PHE A 274 -1.10 11.38 -11.94
N TYR A 275 -0.46 11.83 -13.02
CA TYR A 275 -0.35 13.25 -13.36
C TYR A 275 -1.07 13.55 -14.67
N TYR A 276 -1.93 14.57 -14.63
CA TYR A 276 -2.87 14.92 -15.70
C TYR A 276 -2.62 16.32 -16.22
N PHE A 277 -2.75 16.49 -17.54
CA PHE A 277 -2.68 17.81 -18.17
C PHE A 277 -3.98 18.62 -18.05
N ARG A 278 -5.12 17.98 -17.72
CA ARG A 278 -6.44 18.61 -17.71
C ARG A 278 -7.30 18.05 -16.58
N GLU A 279 -8.03 18.93 -15.90
CA GLU A 279 -8.92 18.55 -14.78
C GLU A 279 -9.95 17.50 -15.20
N LYS A 280 -10.57 17.66 -16.38
CA LYS A 280 -11.58 16.70 -16.89
C LYS A 280 -11.08 15.28 -17.12
N ASP A 281 -9.76 15.09 -17.21
CA ASP A 281 -9.13 13.79 -17.43
C ASP A 281 -8.79 13.08 -16.11
N LYS A 282 -8.84 13.80 -14.98
CA LYS A 282 -8.48 13.32 -13.66
C LYS A 282 -9.30 12.09 -13.28
N GLY A 283 -8.64 11.07 -12.72
CA GLY A 283 -9.24 9.77 -12.44
C GLY A 283 -9.35 8.82 -13.64
N ASN A 284 -9.03 9.23 -14.87
CA ASN A 284 -8.94 8.33 -16.02
C ASN A 284 -7.49 7.91 -16.29
N ARG A 285 -7.04 6.74 -15.81
CA ARG A 285 -5.65 6.25 -15.96
C ARG A 285 -5.10 6.30 -17.40
N SER A 286 -5.96 6.12 -18.41
CA SER A 286 -5.57 6.16 -19.83
C SER A 286 -5.25 7.58 -20.35
N LYS A 287 -5.65 8.62 -19.60
CA LYS A 287 -5.44 10.03 -19.96
C LYS A 287 -4.33 10.70 -19.16
N ALA A 288 -3.80 10.04 -18.13
CA ALA A 288 -2.64 10.52 -17.39
C ALA A 288 -1.40 10.52 -18.29
N GLY A 289 -0.61 11.59 -18.23
CA GLY A 289 0.67 11.70 -18.93
C GLY A 289 1.77 10.89 -18.23
N TYR A 290 1.71 10.83 -16.91
CA TYR A 290 2.70 10.16 -16.07
C TYR A 290 2.01 9.32 -14.99
N LYS A 291 2.68 8.25 -14.57
CA LYS A 291 2.34 7.44 -13.41
C LYS A 291 3.60 7.25 -12.58
N LEU A 292 3.65 7.77 -11.36
CA LEU A 292 4.61 7.31 -10.37
C LEU A 292 3.96 6.20 -9.53
N SER A 293 4.71 5.15 -9.22
CA SER A 293 4.19 4.08 -8.37
C SER A 293 5.27 3.37 -7.57
N SER A 294 4.86 2.82 -6.44
CA SER A 294 5.63 1.82 -5.70
C SER A 294 5.22 0.45 -6.20
N GLN A 295 6.15 -0.30 -6.78
CA GLN A 295 5.94 -1.68 -7.19
C GLN A 295 6.85 -2.58 -6.36
N ARG A 296 6.28 -3.35 -5.43
CA ARG A 296 7.05 -4.13 -4.43
C ARG A 296 8.09 -3.24 -3.73
N THR A 297 7.63 -2.11 -3.21
CA THR A 297 8.44 -1.11 -2.48
C THR A 297 9.58 -0.47 -3.26
N LYS A 298 9.56 -0.59 -4.60
CA LYS A 298 10.51 0.06 -5.51
C LYS A 298 9.84 1.14 -6.33
N LEU A 299 10.48 2.30 -6.46
CA LEU A 299 9.97 3.39 -7.27
C LEU A 299 9.96 3.00 -8.76
N GLN A 300 8.84 3.26 -9.42
CA GLN A 300 8.65 3.10 -10.85
C GLN A 300 7.99 4.36 -11.43
N LEU A 301 8.47 4.79 -12.59
CA LEU A 301 7.89 5.86 -13.40
C LEU A 301 7.39 5.27 -14.71
N GLY A 302 6.12 5.54 -15.01
CA GLY A 302 5.45 5.25 -16.27
C GLY A 302 5.27 6.52 -17.10
N LEU A 303 5.77 6.53 -18.33
CA LEU A 303 5.65 7.62 -19.29
C LEU A 303 4.62 7.26 -20.37
N ARG A 304 3.63 8.13 -20.58
CA ARG A 304 2.67 7.97 -21.68
C ARG A 304 3.13 8.73 -22.92
N ILE A 305 3.77 8.00 -23.83
CA ILE A 305 4.23 8.51 -25.12
C ILE A 305 3.26 7.97 -26.18
N LYS A 306 2.48 8.84 -26.82
CA LYS A 306 1.43 8.43 -27.77
C LYS A 306 1.96 8.20 -29.18
N CYS A 307 3.04 8.88 -29.55
CA CYS A 307 3.77 8.66 -30.78
C CYS A 307 5.28 8.66 -30.50
N ILE A 308 5.85 7.47 -30.28
CA ILE A 308 7.29 7.32 -29.96
C ILE A 308 8.18 7.77 -31.12
N GLN A 309 7.71 7.59 -32.36
CA GLN A 309 8.47 7.98 -33.54
C GLN A 309 8.77 9.50 -33.58
N ASN A 310 7.91 10.34 -32.99
CA ASN A 310 8.18 11.77 -32.85
C ASN A 310 9.38 12.05 -31.94
N CYS A 311 9.65 11.15 -30.99
CA CYS A 311 10.75 11.26 -30.04
C CYS A 311 12.06 10.67 -30.59
N ALA A 312 12.08 10.00 -31.74
CA ALA A 312 13.24 9.25 -32.22
C ALA A 312 14.54 10.08 -32.25
N GLY A 313 14.49 11.27 -32.86
CA GLY A 313 15.66 12.16 -32.91
C GLY A 313 16.10 12.68 -31.53
N TYR A 314 15.18 12.82 -30.57
CA TYR A 314 15.54 13.16 -29.19
C TYR A 314 16.22 11.97 -28.50
N ILE A 315 15.64 10.78 -28.64
CA ILE A 315 16.13 9.54 -28.02
C ILE A 315 17.52 9.19 -28.54
N GLU A 316 17.76 9.29 -29.84
CA GLU A 316 19.06 9.00 -30.48
C GLU A 316 20.21 9.89 -29.94
N ASN A 317 19.88 11.10 -29.49
CA ASN A 317 20.84 12.04 -28.90
C ASN A 317 20.85 12.04 -27.36
N SER A 318 20.02 11.19 -26.73
CA SER A 318 19.93 11.09 -25.28
C SER A 318 20.99 10.14 -24.69
N PRO A 319 21.28 10.20 -23.38
CA PRO A 319 22.14 9.23 -22.71
C PRO A 319 21.63 7.79 -22.85
N ASP A 320 22.54 6.82 -22.74
CA ASP A 320 22.23 5.39 -22.88
C ASP A 320 21.15 4.94 -21.89
N GLU A 321 21.12 5.49 -20.67
CA GLU A 321 20.09 5.19 -19.68
C GLU A 321 18.69 5.58 -20.17
N ILE A 322 18.55 6.68 -20.90
CA ILE A 322 17.28 7.09 -21.51
C ILE A 322 16.93 6.20 -22.69
N LYS A 323 17.90 5.90 -23.55
CA LYS A 323 17.70 4.98 -24.69
C LYS A 323 17.24 3.60 -24.22
N SER A 324 17.78 3.12 -23.11
CA SER A 324 17.47 1.80 -22.53
C SER A 324 16.00 1.60 -22.19
N ILE A 325 15.21 2.67 -22.03
CA ILE A 325 13.77 2.61 -21.81
C ILE A 325 13.03 1.99 -23.01
N PHE A 326 13.57 2.16 -24.22
CA PHE A 326 12.91 1.82 -25.48
C PHE A 326 13.47 0.54 -26.13
N ILE A 327 14.78 0.32 -25.99
CA ILE A 327 15.50 -0.76 -26.68
C ILE A 327 14.99 -2.18 -26.37
N PRO A 328 14.48 -2.53 -25.18
CA PRO A 328 13.96 -3.88 -24.95
C PRO A 328 12.91 -4.28 -25.99
N GLY A 329 12.06 -3.33 -26.41
CA GLY A 329 10.86 -3.61 -27.18
C GLY A 329 9.93 -4.63 -26.51
N ASP A 330 8.73 -4.79 -27.05
CA ASP A 330 7.83 -5.87 -26.64
C ASP A 330 7.89 -6.97 -27.70
N THR A 331 8.33 -8.17 -27.28
CA THR A 331 8.54 -9.31 -28.19
C THR A 331 7.30 -10.19 -28.37
N GLY A 332 6.31 -10.11 -27.48
CA GLY A 332 5.33 -11.19 -27.30
C GLY A 332 3.91 -10.75 -26.98
N CYS A 333 3.27 -10.00 -27.88
CA CYS A 333 1.81 -9.85 -27.85
C CYS A 333 1.18 -10.81 -28.86
N ASP A 334 0.41 -11.80 -28.39
CA ASP A 334 -0.30 -12.76 -29.26
C ASP A 334 -1.23 -12.08 -30.28
N ASN A 335 -1.72 -10.88 -29.93
CA ASN A 335 -2.57 -10.07 -30.79
C ASN A 335 -1.77 -9.13 -31.71
N ARG A 336 -0.43 -9.17 -31.74
CA ARG A 336 0.40 -8.18 -32.48
C ARG A 336 -0.03 -8.03 -33.94
N ALA A 337 -0.30 -9.14 -34.63
CA ALA A 337 -0.72 -9.12 -36.04
C ALA A 337 -2.06 -8.38 -36.30
N GLN A 338 -2.90 -8.22 -35.27
CA GLN A 338 -4.21 -7.57 -35.36
C GLN A 338 -4.33 -6.38 -34.39
N CYS A 339 -3.21 -5.96 -33.78
CA CYS A 339 -3.21 -4.96 -32.71
C CYS A 339 -3.27 -3.55 -33.28
N THR A 340 -4.38 -2.85 -33.04
CA THR A 340 -4.54 -1.44 -33.43
C THR A 340 -4.02 -0.45 -32.39
N ARG A 341 -3.49 -0.94 -31.26
CA ARG A 341 -3.01 -0.11 -30.14
C ARG A 341 -1.50 -0.08 -30.03
N GLY A 342 -0.78 -1.03 -30.63
CA GLY A 342 0.68 -1.07 -30.56
C GLY A 342 1.31 0.09 -31.33
N GLN A 343 2.54 0.45 -30.94
CA GLN A 343 3.34 1.45 -31.64
C GLN A 343 4.61 0.77 -32.17
N ALA A 344 4.82 0.83 -33.48
CA ALA A 344 6.10 0.50 -34.11
C ALA A 344 6.92 1.78 -34.24
N TYR A 345 8.23 1.69 -34.05
CA TYR A 345 9.14 2.84 -34.14
C TYR A 345 10.55 2.39 -34.48
N ILE A 346 11.33 3.30 -35.05
CA ILE A 346 12.71 3.05 -35.46
C ILE A 346 13.64 3.91 -34.61
N LEU A 347 14.67 3.28 -34.02
CA LEU A 347 15.77 3.94 -33.33
C LEU A 347 17.09 3.36 -33.86
N ASP A 348 18.05 4.22 -34.20
CA ASP A 348 19.38 3.80 -34.67
C ASP A 348 19.29 2.78 -35.84
N GLY A 349 18.30 2.96 -36.73
CA GLY A 349 18.04 2.10 -37.87
C GLY A 349 17.44 0.72 -37.56
N ARG A 350 17.07 0.45 -36.29
CA ARG A 350 16.43 -0.81 -35.87
C ARG A 350 14.96 -0.59 -35.55
N GLU A 351 14.11 -1.52 -36.01
CA GLU A 351 12.68 -1.49 -35.72
C GLU A 351 12.37 -2.12 -34.35
N TYR A 352 11.59 -1.39 -33.56
CA TYR A 352 11.07 -1.81 -32.27
C TYR A 352 9.54 -1.73 -32.27
N TRP A 353 8.92 -2.42 -31.32
CA TRP A 353 7.48 -2.41 -31.13
C TRP A 353 7.14 -2.32 -29.65
N HIS A 354 6.06 -1.60 -29.30
CA HIS A 354 5.56 -1.50 -27.94
C HIS A 354 4.04 -1.73 -27.89
N CYS A 355 3.58 -2.50 -26.91
CA CYS A 355 2.20 -2.84 -26.67
C CYS A 355 1.49 -1.78 -25.83
N ALA A 356 0.52 -1.05 -26.41
CA ALA A 356 -0.31 -0.12 -25.65
C ALA A 356 -1.64 -0.70 -25.13
N CYS A 357 -1.85 -2.01 -25.21
CA CYS A 357 -3.12 -2.65 -24.83
C CYS A 357 -3.41 -2.59 -23.31
N SER A 358 -2.36 -2.64 -22.48
CA SER A 358 -2.44 -2.66 -21.01
C SER A 358 -1.93 -1.35 -20.39
N GLY A 359 -2.43 -0.22 -20.88
CA GLY A 359 -2.08 1.10 -20.36
C GLY A 359 -0.95 1.81 -21.09
N GLY A 360 -0.12 1.12 -21.87
CA GLY A 360 0.82 1.72 -22.83
C GLY A 360 1.78 2.75 -22.22
N LEU A 361 2.28 2.45 -21.03
CA LEU A 361 3.28 3.25 -20.36
C LEU A 361 4.64 2.59 -20.57
N PHE A 362 5.62 3.38 -20.99
CA PHE A 362 7.03 3.01 -20.85
C PHE A 362 7.36 3.08 -19.37
N THR A 363 7.77 1.98 -18.77
CA THR A 363 7.99 1.89 -17.32
C THR A 363 9.47 1.68 -17.02
N MET A 364 9.99 2.43 -16.06
CA MET A 364 11.40 2.37 -15.65
C MET A 364 11.53 2.70 -14.15
N ARG A 365 12.71 2.41 -13.59
CA ARG A 365 13.13 3.05 -12.34
C ARG A 365 13.60 4.48 -12.67
N PRO A 366 12.99 5.53 -12.12
CA PRO A 366 13.41 6.89 -12.42
C PRO A 366 14.70 7.24 -11.67
N GLU A 367 15.53 8.08 -12.29
CA GLU A 367 16.61 8.80 -11.63
C GLU A 367 16.43 10.29 -11.83
N ILE A 368 16.57 11.05 -10.75
CA ILE A 368 16.20 12.47 -10.77
C ILE A 368 17.03 13.33 -11.73
N ARG A 369 18.27 12.92 -12.02
CA ARG A 369 19.15 13.60 -12.99
C ARG A 369 18.56 13.64 -14.41
N TYR A 370 17.65 12.73 -14.74
CA TYR A 370 16.99 12.61 -16.04
C TYR A 370 15.56 13.17 -16.05
N LEU A 371 15.17 13.94 -15.03
CA LEU A 371 13.82 14.49 -14.92
C LEU A 371 13.39 15.28 -16.18
N SER A 372 14.27 16.13 -16.70
CA SER A 372 13.98 16.90 -17.91
C SER A 372 13.73 16.01 -19.13
N ASP A 373 14.48 14.91 -19.27
CA ASP A 373 14.28 13.94 -20.36
C ASP A 373 12.91 13.26 -20.26
N TYR A 374 12.51 12.82 -19.07
CA TYR A 374 11.20 12.18 -18.86
C TYR A 374 10.05 13.09 -19.29
N ILE A 375 10.17 14.39 -18.98
CA ILE A 375 9.18 15.39 -19.34
C ILE A 375 9.18 15.63 -20.86
N ASN A 376 10.35 15.87 -21.44
CA ASN A 376 10.50 16.14 -22.87
C ASN A 376 9.94 14.97 -23.71
N LEU A 377 10.21 13.73 -23.32
CA LEU A 377 9.73 12.54 -24.02
C LEU A 377 8.19 12.48 -24.11
N VAL A 378 7.49 12.83 -23.02
CA VAL A 378 6.02 12.86 -23.02
C VAL A 378 5.49 14.08 -23.77
N GLU A 379 6.17 15.23 -23.72
CA GLU A 379 5.76 16.45 -24.42
C GLU A 379 5.94 16.36 -25.94
N ILE A 380 7.07 15.83 -26.41
CA ILE A 380 7.38 15.61 -27.83
C ILE A 380 6.48 14.52 -28.43
N GLY A 381 6.25 13.45 -27.67
CA GLY A 381 5.46 12.30 -28.09
C GLY A 381 3.96 12.43 -27.93
N LYS A 382 3.42 13.65 -27.78
CA LYS A 382 1.99 13.94 -27.58
C LYS A 382 1.07 13.59 -28.73
#